data_AF-A0A392QB91-F1
#
_entry.id   AF-A0A392QB91-F1
#
_cell.length_a   1.000
_cell.length_b   1.000
_cell.length_c   1.000
_cell.angle_alpha   90.00
_cell.angle_beta   90.00
_cell.angle_gamma   90.00
#
_symmetry.space_group_name_H-M   'P 1'
#
loop_
_entity.id
_entity.type
_entity.pdbx_description
1 polymer ?
#
loop_
_entity_poly.entity_id
_entity_poly.type
_entity_poly.pdbx_seq_one_letter_code
_entity_poly.pdbx_strand_id
1 'polypeptide(L)'
;MANRDQPVNGKRSTLSLLKTGNVILTDADYSIVWSTNTNSSKPLELFLFDTGNLVLREHTTNGFVLWQSFDYPTDTLLPEQSFTRYMNLVSSKSDNKYSSGYYKLIFDNDNVLRLLYDGPQVSSIYWPYPWLVSWDA
;
A
#
# COMPACT_ATOMS: atom_id res chain seq x y z
N MET A 1 -0.11 5.08 -2.76
CA MET A 1 0.20 5.03 -4.21
C MET A 1 0.36 3.58 -4.65
N ALA A 2 -0.39 3.14 -5.67
CA ALA A 2 -0.47 1.72 -6.07
C ALA A 2 0.81 1.18 -6.76
N ASN A 3 1.41 1.95 -7.67
CA ASN A 3 2.52 1.53 -8.53
C ASN A 3 3.78 2.40 -8.33
N ARG A 4 4.07 2.79 -7.08
CA ARG A 4 5.12 3.78 -6.78
C ARG A 4 6.54 3.41 -7.26
N ASP A 5 6.82 2.12 -7.36
CA ASP A 5 8.12 1.58 -7.79
C ASP A 5 8.13 1.16 -9.28
N GLN A 6 6.98 1.23 -9.95
CA GLN A 6 6.83 0.97 -11.37
C GLN A 6 5.95 2.08 -11.98
N PRO A 7 6.52 3.29 -12.17
CA PRO A 7 5.78 4.41 -12.71
C PRO A 7 5.41 4.15 -14.19
N VAL A 8 4.21 4.56 -14.55
CA VAL A 8 3.73 4.54 -15.94
C VAL A 8 4.14 5.81 -16.68
N ASN A 9 4.14 5.79 -18.01
CA ASN A 9 4.41 6.97 -18.85
C ASN A 9 3.39 8.10 -18.61
N GLY A 10 2.21 7.77 -18.09
CA GLY A 10 1.14 8.72 -17.74
C GLY A 10 0.32 9.20 -18.94
N LYS A 11 0.83 9.06 -20.17
CA LYS A 11 0.08 9.25 -21.41
C LYS A 11 -0.42 7.92 -21.91
N ARG A 12 -1.73 7.81 -22.16
CA ARG A 12 -2.41 6.58 -22.62
C ARG A 12 -2.37 5.40 -21.62
N SER A 13 -1.84 5.61 -20.43
CA SER A 13 -1.97 4.66 -19.32
C SER A 13 -3.41 4.67 -18.81
N THR A 14 -3.96 3.51 -18.44
CA THR A 14 -5.38 3.38 -18.10
C THR A 14 -5.57 2.53 -16.85
N LEU A 15 -6.42 3.00 -15.93
CA LEU A 15 -6.96 2.17 -14.83
C LEU A 15 -8.28 1.55 -15.30
N SER A 16 -8.42 0.24 -15.17
CA SER A 16 -9.60 -0.50 -15.65
C SER A 16 -10.06 -1.55 -14.66
N LEU A 17 -11.36 -1.63 -14.42
CA LEU A 17 -12.00 -2.77 -13.77
C LEU A 17 -12.43 -3.78 -14.84
N LEU A 18 -11.80 -4.94 -14.85
CA LEU A 18 -12.09 -6.01 -15.81
C LEU A 18 -13.35 -6.78 -15.42
N LYS A 19 -13.97 -7.42 -16.42
CA LYS A 19 -15.11 -8.35 -16.21
C LYS A 19 -14.75 -9.57 -15.34
N THR A 20 -13.47 -9.88 -15.21
CA THR A 20 -12.96 -10.92 -14.31
C THR A 20 -12.94 -10.48 -12.84
N GLY A 21 -13.30 -9.22 -12.56
CA GLY A 21 -13.27 -8.66 -11.21
C GLY A 21 -11.88 -8.24 -10.74
N ASN A 22 -10.94 -8.02 -11.66
CA ASN A 22 -9.60 -7.52 -11.35
C ASN A 22 -9.50 -6.03 -11.73
N VAL A 23 -8.95 -5.20 -10.85
CA VAL A 23 -8.59 -3.81 -11.19
C VAL A 23 -7.15 -3.82 -11.65
N ILE A 24 -6.90 -3.33 -12.86
CA ILE A 24 -5.56 -3.29 -13.47
C ILE A 24 -5.18 -1.86 -13.87
N LEU A 25 -3.89 -1.56 -13.75
CA LEU A 25 -3.26 -0.39 -14.34
C LEU A 25 -2.40 -0.83 -15.51
N THR A 26 -2.72 -0.36 -16.71
CA THR A 26 -1.91 -0.59 -17.92
C THR A 26 -1.15 0.65 -18.34
N ASP A 27 0.05 0.47 -18.88
CA ASP A 27 0.80 1.57 -19.51
C ASP A 27 0.48 1.71 -21.01
N ALA A 28 1.10 2.69 -21.67
CA ALA A 28 0.89 3.04 -23.06
C ALA A 28 1.18 1.90 -24.06
N ASP A 29 2.02 0.95 -23.68
CA ASP A 29 2.37 -0.25 -24.44
C ASP A 29 1.45 -1.45 -24.14
N TYR A 30 0.39 -1.23 -23.36
CA TYR A 30 -0.56 -2.22 -22.87
C TYR A 30 0.02 -3.24 -21.87
N SER A 31 1.24 -3.02 -21.37
CA SER A 31 1.77 -3.80 -20.26
C SER A 31 0.96 -3.55 -18.98
N ILE A 32 0.71 -4.60 -18.19
CA ILE A 32 0.07 -4.49 -16.88
C ILE A 32 1.16 -4.18 -15.86
N VAL A 33 1.07 -3.01 -15.24
CA VAL A 33 2.07 -2.49 -14.29
C VAL A 33 1.64 -2.73 -12.85
N TRP A 34 0.34 -2.80 -12.59
CA TRP A 34 -0.21 -3.10 -11.28
C TRP A 34 -1.59 -3.73 -11.37
N SER A 35 -1.94 -4.58 -10.39
CA SER A 35 -3.26 -5.18 -10.28
C SER A 35 -3.63 -5.52 -8.83
N THR A 36 -4.93 -5.55 -8.54
CA THR A 36 -5.45 -6.03 -7.24
C THR A 36 -5.34 -7.53 -7.07
N ASN A 37 -5.09 -8.27 -8.15
CA ASN A 37 -5.01 -9.75 -8.19
C ASN A 37 -6.29 -10.42 -7.66
N THR A 38 -7.42 -9.76 -7.84
CA THR A 38 -8.75 -10.26 -7.46
C THR A 38 -9.40 -11.00 -8.61
N ASN A 39 -10.33 -11.90 -8.28
CA ASN A 39 -11.13 -12.64 -9.25
C ASN A 39 -12.55 -12.81 -8.73
N SER A 40 -13.54 -12.39 -9.51
CA SER A 40 -14.96 -12.58 -9.20
C SER A 40 -15.82 -12.49 -10.45
N SER A 41 -16.88 -13.30 -10.46
CA SER A 41 -17.89 -13.33 -11.53
C SER A 41 -19.13 -12.49 -11.20
N LYS A 42 -19.19 -11.89 -10.01
CA LYS A 42 -20.32 -11.07 -9.57
C LYS A 42 -20.18 -9.63 -10.06
N PRO A 43 -21.28 -8.87 -10.16
CA PRO A 43 -21.22 -7.42 -10.38
C PRO A 43 -20.39 -6.76 -9.27
N LEU A 44 -19.37 -5.98 -9.63
CA LEU A 44 -18.48 -5.29 -8.71
C LEU A 44 -18.57 -3.78 -8.88
N GLU A 45 -18.23 -3.06 -7.82
CA GLU A 45 -17.97 -1.63 -7.84
C GLU A 45 -16.62 -1.32 -7.18
N LEU A 46 -15.99 -0.25 -7.67
CA LEU A 46 -14.79 0.33 -7.07
C LEU A 46 -15.20 1.68 -6.46
N PHE A 47 -15.18 1.78 -5.14
CA PHE A 47 -15.73 2.90 -4.40
C PHE A 47 -14.66 3.56 -3.53
N LEU A 48 -14.53 4.90 -3.62
CA LEU A 48 -13.66 5.68 -2.75
C LEU A 48 -14.49 6.27 -1.61
N PHE A 49 -14.24 5.80 -0.39
CA PHE A 49 -14.89 6.35 0.81
C PHE A 49 -14.28 7.69 1.23
N ASP A 50 -15.04 8.50 1.95
CA ASP A 50 -14.61 9.79 2.49
C ASP A 50 -13.43 9.67 3.48
N THR A 51 -13.22 8.49 4.05
CA THR A 51 -12.04 8.15 4.87
C THR A 51 -10.75 8.08 4.04
N GLY A 52 -10.85 8.08 2.71
CA GLY A 52 -9.76 7.88 1.77
C GLY A 52 -9.55 6.42 1.37
N ASN A 53 -10.34 5.47 1.91
CA ASN A 53 -10.22 4.07 1.54
C ASN A 53 -10.86 3.79 0.18
N LEU A 54 -10.06 3.38 -0.82
CA LEU A 54 -10.54 2.83 -2.08
C LEU A 54 -10.82 1.34 -1.92
N VAL A 55 -12.05 0.91 -2.18
CA VAL A 55 -12.52 -0.45 -1.93
C VAL A 55 -13.14 -1.06 -3.18
N LEU A 56 -12.69 -2.26 -3.52
CA LEU A 56 -13.33 -3.12 -4.52
C LEU A 56 -14.25 -4.11 -3.81
N ARG A 57 -15.56 -4.03 -4.10
CA ARG A 57 -16.56 -4.90 -3.46
C ARG A 57 -17.64 -5.33 -4.43
N GLU A 58 -18.37 -6.37 -4.05
CA GLU A 58 -19.57 -6.80 -4.77
C GLU A 58 -20.65 -5.71 -4.70
N HIS A 59 -21.29 -5.39 -5.82
CA HIS A 59 -22.35 -4.39 -5.92
C HIS A 59 -23.69 -4.98 -5.41
N THR A 60 -23.75 -5.25 -4.11
CA THR A 60 -24.93 -5.74 -3.39
C THR A 60 -24.98 -5.11 -1.99
N THR A 61 -26.14 -5.11 -1.34
CA THR A 61 -26.35 -4.42 -0.04
C THR A 61 -25.37 -4.85 1.05
N ASN A 62 -24.96 -6.13 1.05
CA ASN A 62 -23.96 -6.69 1.98
C ASN A 62 -22.75 -7.25 1.19
N GLY A 63 -22.34 -6.54 0.15
CA GLY A 63 -21.31 -6.98 -0.77
C GLY A 63 -19.99 -7.30 -0.08
N PHE A 64 -19.46 -8.47 -0.39
CA PHE A 64 -18.15 -8.89 0.09
C PHE A 64 -17.06 -7.94 -0.43
N VAL A 65 -16.10 -7.58 0.42
CA VAL A 65 -14.93 -6.76 0.05
C VAL A 65 -13.84 -7.68 -0.49
N LEU A 66 -13.45 -7.48 -1.75
CA LEU A 66 -12.41 -8.27 -2.41
C LEU A 66 -11.02 -7.68 -2.17
N TRP A 67 -10.93 -6.36 -2.10
CA TRP A 67 -9.68 -5.62 -1.93
C TRP A 67 -9.97 -4.23 -1.37
N GLN A 68 -9.06 -3.70 -0.56
CA GLN A 68 -9.10 -2.32 -0.10
C GLN A 68 -7.71 -1.71 0.01
N SER A 69 -7.61 -0.41 -0.28
CA SER A 69 -6.34 0.32 -0.26
C SER A 69 -5.72 0.42 1.12
N PHE A 70 -6.54 0.42 2.17
CA PHE A 70 -6.07 0.50 3.56
C PHE A 70 -5.22 -0.70 3.98
N ASP A 71 -5.36 -1.84 3.30
CA ASP A 71 -4.51 -3.01 3.54
C ASP A 71 -3.09 -2.86 2.94
N TYR A 72 -2.88 -1.86 2.08
CA TYR A 72 -1.64 -1.62 1.35
C TYR A 72 -1.18 -0.16 1.51
N PRO A 73 -0.80 0.28 2.72
CA PRO A 73 -0.31 1.63 2.95
C PRO A 73 0.97 1.92 2.16
N THR A 74 1.24 3.21 1.92
CA THR A 74 2.53 3.68 1.40
C THR A 74 3.39 4.27 2.51
N ASP A 75 3.47 5.59 2.63
CA ASP A 75 4.25 6.32 3.64
C ASP A 75 3.38 7.00 4.70
N THR A 76 2.06 6.91 4.57
CA THR A 76 1.09 7.65 5.39
C THR A 76 0.07 6.69 5.96
N LEU A 77 -0.26 6.86 7.25
CA LEU A 77 -1.39 6.21 7.91
C LEU A 77 -2.54 7.21 8.01
N LEU A 78 -3.71 6.84 7.50
CA LEU A 78 -4.91 7.69 7.57
C LEU A 78 -5.74 7.40 8.82
N PRO A 79 -6.61 8.32 9.25
CA PRO A 79 -7.64 8.01 10.25
C PRO A 79 -8.45 6.78 9.84
N GLU A 80 -8.86 5.98 10.83
CA GLU A 80 -9.61 4.72 10.65
C GLU A 80 -8.86 3.60 9.89
N GLN A 81 -7.62 3.84 9.47
CA GLN A 81 -6.77 2.80 8.92
C GLN A 81 -6.11 1.99 10.05
N SER A 82 -6.47 0.71 10.14
CA SER A 82 -5.80 -0.22 11.05
C SER A 82 -4.36 -0.44 10.61
N PHE A 83 -3.40 -0.20 11.51
CA PHE A 83 -2.00 -0.53 11.30
C PHE A 83 -1.66 -1.83 12.04
N THR A 84 -1.27 -2.86 11.30
CA THR A 84 -1.02 -4.20 11.85
C THR A 84 0.44 -4.61 11.66
N ARG A 85 0.89 -5.67 12.34
CA ARG A 85 2.26 -6.22 12.19
C ARG A 85 2.60 -6.71 10.78
N TYR A 86 1.61 -6.87 9.91
CA TYR A 86 1.81 -7.31 8.51
C TYR A 86 1.98 -6.13 7.56
N MET A 87 1.86 -4.91 8.07
CA MET A 87 1.93 -3.67 7.30
C MET A 87 3.17 -2.90 7.70
N ASN A 88 3.73 -2.19 6.72
CA ASN A 88 4.85 -1.28 6.93
C ASN A 88 4.54 0.03 6.21
N LEU A 89 4.91 1.16 6.80
CA LEU A 89 4.98 2.41 6.07
C LEU A 89 6.39 2.54 5.48
N VAL A 90 6.50 2.76 4.19
CA VAL A 90 7.79 2.94 3.51
C VAL A 90 7.89 4.38 3.04
N SER A 91 8.88 5.11 3.52
CA SER A 91 9.16 6.50 3.11
C SER A 91 9.27 6.67 1.59
N SER A 92 9.08 7.89 1.10
CA SER A 92 9.48 8.29 -0.24
C SER A 92 11.00 8.43 -0.35
N LYS A 93 11.55 8.18 -1.54
CA LYS A 93 13.00 8.23 -1.78
C LYS A 93 13.59 9.63 -1.57
N SER A 94 12.82 10.64 -1.95
CA SER A 94 13.08 12.07 -1.76
C SER A 94 11.80 12.83 -2.07
N ASP A 95 11.73 14.13 -1.77
CA ASP A 95 10.55 14.98 -1.99
C ASP A 95 9.96 14.89 -3.41
N ASN A 96 10.83 14.75 -4.42
CA ASN A 96 10.43 14.67 -5.83
C ASN A 96 10.47 13.24 -6.40
N LYS A 97 10.72 12.22 -5.57
CA LYS A 97 10.77 10.81 -6.00
C LYS A 97 9.95 9.95 -5.06
N TYR A 98 8.74 9.63 -5.49
CA TYR A 98 7.78 8.84 -4.73
C TYR A 98 8.08 7.33 -4.71
N SER A 99 9.11 6.86 -5.41
CA SER A 99 9.59 5.48 -5.27
C SER A 99 9.96 5.17 -3.82
N SER A 100 9.96 3.89 -3.45
CA SER A 100 10.30 3.42 -2.11
C SER A 100 11.67 3.92 -1.66
N GLY A 101 11.67 4.60 -0.52
CA GLY A 101 12.83 5.11 0.18
C GLY A 101 13.51 4.05 1.05
N TYR A 102 14.34 4.52 1.96
CA TYR A 102 15.12 3.64 2.85
C TYR A 102 14.52 3.53 4.26
N TYR A 103 13.66 4.46 4.66
CA TYR A 103 13.04 4.40 5.98
C TYR A 103 11.74 3.60 5.96
N LYS A 104 11.56 2.73 6.95
CA LYS A 104 10.36 1.91 7.15
C LYS A 104 9.85 2.04 8.57
N LEU A 105 8.58 2.39 8.75
CA LEU A 105 7.89 2.27 10.03
C LEU A 105 7.21 0.90 10.09
N ILE A 106 7.53 0.11 11.11
CA ILE A 106 7.04 -1.27 11.28
C ILE A 106 6.49 -1.47 12.67
N PHE A 107 5.51 -2.36 12.82
CA PHE A 107 5.07 -2.85 14.12
C PHE A 107 5.60 -4.27 14.32
N ASP A 108 6.60 -4.42 15.18
CA ASP A 108 7.38 -5.65 15.29
C ASP A 108 6.70 -6.69 16.21
N ASN A 109 7.26 -7.90 16.27
CA ASN A 109 6.69 -9.05 16.96
C ASN A 109 6.68 -8.92 18.49
N ASP A 110 7.46 -8.00 19.05
CA ASP A 110 7.46 -7.68 20.49
C ASP A 110 6.49 -6.53 20.85
N ASN A 111 5.61 -6.16 19.91
CA ASN A 111 4.62 -5.08 20.05
C ASN A 111 5.23 -3.68 20.17
N VAL A 112 6.47 -3.49 19.72
CA VAL A 112 7.12 -2.18 19.65
C VAL A 112 7.06 -1.62 18.23
N LEU A 113 6.69 -0.35 18.12
CA LEU A 113 6.77 0.39 16.87
C LEU A 113 8.22 0.78 16.59
N ARG A 114 8.74 0.47 15.41
CA ARG A 114 10.13 0.78 15.03
C ARG A 114 10.20 1.57 13.74
N LEU A 115 11.08 2.56 13.71
CA LEU A 115 11.57 3.18 12.50
C LEU A 115 12.92 2.55 12.13
N LEU A 116 12.96 1.87 11.00
CA LEU A 116 14.13 1.24 10.43
C LEU A 116 14.72 2.12 9.34
N TYR A 117 16.05 2.18 9.27
CA TYR A 117 16.76 2.56 8.06
C TYR A 117 17.24 1.28 7.37
N ASP A 118 16.82 1.07 6.13
CA ASP A 118 17.13 -0.11 5.33
C ASP A 118 17.75 0.34 4.00
N GLY A 119 19.05 0.68 4.07
CA GLY A 119 19.83 1.19 2.95
C GLY A 119 20.55 0.09 2.16
N PRO A 120 21.22 0.43 1.05
CA PRO A 120 21.89 -0.54 0.18
C PRO A 120 23.13 -1.19 0.81
N GLN A 121 23.72 -0.56 1.83
CA GLN A 121 24.94 -1.04 2.50
C GLN A 121 24.70 -1.50 3.93
N VAL A 122 23.74 -0.88 4.62
CA VAL A 122 23.48 -1.12 6.04
C VAL A 122 21.99 -1.05 6.30
N SER A 123 21.56 -1.86 7.26
CA SER A 123 20.21 -1.85 7.82
C SER A 123 20.33 -1.70 9.33
N SER A 124 19.58 -0.77 9.92
CA SER A 124 19.62 -0.49 11.35
C SER A 124 18.29 0.03 11.88
N ILE A 125 18.06 -0.19 13.18
CA ILE A 125 16.97 0.46 13.91
C ILE A 125 17.38 1.91 14.13
N TYR A 126 16.59 2.84 13.58
CA TYR A 126 16.78 4.27 13.78
C TYR A 126 16.07 4.74 15.05
N TRP A 127 14.86 4.23 15.30
CA TRP A 127 14.09 4.49 16.51
C TRP A 127 13.21 3.28 16.88
N PRO A 128 13.01 2.96 18.17
CA PRO A 128 13.65 3.55 19.34
C PRO A 128 15.15 3.27 19.36
N TYR A 129 15.91 3.94 20.24
CA TYR A 129 17.35 3.72 20.31
C TYR A 129 17.67 2.23 20.55
N PRO A 130 18.60 1.62 19.79
CA PRO A 130 18.86 0.17 19.87
C PRO A 130 19.27 -0.34 21.25
N TRP A 131 19.74 0.54 22.14
CA TRP A 131 20.16 0.22 23.50
C TRP A 131 19.05 0.38 24.55
N LEU A 132 17.85 0.83 24.16
CA LEU A 132 16.68 0.78 25.03
C LEU A 132 16.11 -0.64 25.02
N VAL A 133 15.80 -1.18 26.20
CA VAL A 133 15.03 -2.41 26.30
C VAL A 133 13.60 -2.15 25.84
N SER A 134 12.92 -3.15 25.28
CA SER A 134 11.60 -3.01 24.65
C SER A 134 10.51 -2.44 25.58
N TRP A 135 10.67 -2.55 26.90
CA TRP A 135 9.74 -2.02 27.91
C TRP A 135 10.01 -0.56 28.31
N ASP A 136 11.15 0.00 27.90
CA ASP A 136 11.54 1.41 28.11
C ASP A 136 11.31 2.26 26.85
N ALA A 137 10.83 1.64 25.77
CA ALA A 137 10.62 2.24 24.45
C ALA A 137 9.25 2.89 24.26
#